data_AF-A0A485BF45-F1
#
_entry.id   AF-A0A485BF45-F1
#
_cell.length_a   1.000
_cell.length_b   1.000
_cell.length_c   1.000
_cell.angle_alpha   90.00
_cell.angle_beta   90.00
_cell.angle_gamma   90.00
#
_symmetry.space_group_name_H-M   'P 1'
#
loop_
_entity.id
_entity.type
_entity.pdbx_description
1 polymer ?
#
loop_
_entity_poly.entity_id
_entity_poly.type
_entity_poly.pdbx_seq_one_letter_code
_entity_poly.pdbx_strand_id
1 'polypeptide(L)'
;MLPSREWKQRIHKKPWYQGDTISVGIGQGYWIATPIQMVKALTTLINNGKVKNPHLLYSMKRGNKVERYQPPQNTPQVGDPKSPYWGIVRNGMYGMANLPNGTGYKLFHTAPYQIAAKSGTSQVFSLKENQTYNAKMIPVRLRDHIFYTLFAPYQHPRVAMALILENGGGDGVVAGPTARAILDHIFDPANAPAAAEGGAQANVPQVDSADAQ
;
A
#
# COMPACT_ATOMS: atom_id res chain seq x y z
N MET A 1 -4.60 -12.50 -4.16
CA MET A 1 -4.96 -13.91 -3.93
C MET A 1 -5.07 -14.14 -2.43
N LEU A 2 -6.23 -14.63 -1.99
CA LEU A 2 -6.47 -15.00 -0.59
C LEU A 2 -6.34 -16.54 -0.48
N PRO A 3 -5.40 -17.07 0.31
CA PRO A 3 -5.22 -18.51 0.42
C PRO A 3 -6.38 -19.16 1.19
N SER A 4 -6.70 -20.40 0.80
CA SER A 4 -7.70 -21.23 1.47
C SER A 4 -7.23 -22.69 1.53
N ARG A 5 -7.90 -23.50 2.34
CA ARG A 5 -7.61 -24.94 2.46
C ARG A 5 -7.76 -25.64 1.11
N GLU A 6 -8.85 -25.32 0.40
CA GLU A 6 -9.19 -25.87 -0.91
C GLU A 6 -8.15 -25.44 -1.95
N TRP A 7 -7.71 -24.18 -1.92
CA TRP A 7 -6.67 -23.69 -2.81
C TRP A 7 -5.35 -24.44 -2.60
N LYS A 8 -4.91 -24.59 -1.35
CA LYS A 8 -3.63 -25.25 -1.05
C LYS A 8 -3.66 -26.71 -1.48
N GLN A 9 -4.77 -27.40 -1.21
CA GLN A 9 -4.96 -28.79 -1.65
C GLN A 9 -4.93 -28.90 -3.18
N ARG A 10 -5.56 -27.96 -3.91
CA ARG A 10 -5.60 -27.98 -5.37
C ARG A 10 -4.22 -27.77 -6.00
N ILE A 11 -3.47 -26.77 -5.53
CA ILE A 11 -2.20 -26.32 -6.13
C ILE A 11 -1.01 -27.13 -5.62
N HIS A 12 -0.90 -27.33 -4.30
CA HIS A 12 0.26 -27.95 -3.68
C HIS A 12 0.06 -29.42 -3.30
N LYS A 13 -1.16 -29.97 -3.48
CA LYS A 13 -1.52 -31.36 -3.12
C LYS A 13 -1.23 -31.70 -1.65
N LYS A 14 -1.27 -30.69 -0.78
CA LYS A 14 -1.00 -30.80 0.65
C LYS A 14 -2.12 -30.15 1.46
N PRO A 15 -2.47 -30.71 2.64
CA PRO A 15 -3.45 -30.12 3.52
C PRO A 15 -2.95 -28.79 4.11
N TRP A 16 -3.89 -28.03 4.66
CA TRP A 16 -3.60 -26.81 5.41
C TRP A 16 -3.05 -27.16 6.80
N TYR A 17 -1.89 -26.61 7.14
CA TYR A 17 -1.28 -26.74 8.46
C TYR A 17 -1.57 -25.49 9.29
N GLN A 18 -1.64 -25.62 10.61
CA GLN A 18 -1.88 -24.48 11.49
C GLN A 18 -0.84 -23.37 11.31
N GLY A 19 0.41 -23.73 11.03
CA GLY A 19 1.49 -22.78 10.74
C GLY A 19 1.22 -21.88 9.52
N ASP A 20 0.47 -22.35 8.52
CA ASP A 20 0.11 -21.53 7.36
C ASP A 20 -0.79 -20.35 7.76
N THR A 21 -1.66 -20.54 8.75
CA THR A 21 -2.57 -19.49 9.26
C THR A 21 -1.79 -18.36 9.93
N ILE A 22 -0.70 -18.68 10.64
CA ILE A 22 0.06 -17.70 11.40
C ILE A 22 0.72 -16.68 10.46
N SER A 23 1.36 -17.14 9.39
CA SER A 23 1.96 -16.24 8.38
C SER A 23 0.92 -15.39 7.68
N VAL A 24 -0.25 -15.95 7.36
CA VAL A 24 -1.37 -15.22 6.76
C VAL A 24 -1.88 -14.11 7.69
N GLY A 25 -1.88 -14.32 9.01
CA GLY A 25 -2.32 -13.32 9.99
C GLY A 25 -1.53 -12.01 9.96
N ILE A 26 -0.27 -12.04 9.51
CA ILE A 26 0.58 -10.85 9.33
C ILE A 26 0.72 -10.43 7.86
N GLY A 27 -0.05 -11.04 6.95
CA GLY A 27 -0.02 -10.73 5.51
C GLY A 27 1.17 -11.35 4.75
N GLN A 28 1.78 -12.41 5.29
CA GLN A 28 2.85 -13.17 4.64
C GLN A 28 2.38 -14.58 4.21
N GLY A 29 3.32 -15.40 3.73
CA GLY A 29 3.06 -16.75 3.24
C GLY A 29 2.41 -16.71 1.86
N TYR A 30 1.27 -17.39 1.71
CA TYR A 30 0.57 -17.49 0.43
C TYR A 30 -0.32 -16.27 0.10
N TRP A 31 -0.41 -15.28 0.98
CA TRP A 31 -1.20 -14.07 0.72
C TRP A 31 -0.45 -13.12 -0.19
N ILE A 32 -0.99 -12.91 -1.40
CA ILE A 32 -0.49 -11.91 -2.35
C ILE A 32 -1.60 -10.87 -2.59
N ALA A 33 -1.29 -9.58 -2.64
CA ALA A 33 -2.26 -8.54 -2.95
C ALA A 33 -1.67 -7.52 -3.91
N THR A 34 -2.52 -6.95 -4.77
CA THR A 34 -2.11 -5.83 -5.64
C THR A 34 -2.33 -4.49 -4.91
N PRO A 35 -1.59 -3.42 -5.26
CA PRO A 35 -1.79 -2.10 -4.65
C PRO A 35 -3.24 -1.61 -4.76
N ILE A 36 -3.93 -1.88 -5.88
CA ILE A 36 -5.33 -1.50 -6.05
C ILE A 36 -6.27 -2.28 -5.11
N GLN A 37 -5.95 -3.54 -4.80
CA GLN A 37 -6.68 -4.31 -3.78
C GLN A 37 -6.44 -3.73 -2.38
N MET A 38 -5.22 -3.27 -2.08
CA MET A 38 -4.90 -2.62 -0.81
C MET A 38 -5.68 -1.32 -0.64
N VAL A 39 -5.76 -0.47 -1.68
CA VAL A 39 -6.58 0.75 -1.66
C VAL A 39 -8.07 0.42 -1.50
N LYS A 40 -8.58 -0.61 -2.18
CA LYS A 40 -9.97 -1.05 -2.01
C LYS A 40 -10.27 -1.51 -0.58
N ALA A 41 -9.36 -2.27 0.05
CA ALA A 41 -9.50 -2.68 1.44
C ALA A 41 -9.43 -1.46 2.40
N LEU A 42 -8.48 -0.56 2.17
CA LEU A 42 -8.32 0.66 2.97
C LEU A 42 -9.55 1.58 2.89
N THR A 43 -10.06 1.82 1.69
CA THR A 43 -11.29 2.60 1.50
C THR A 43 -12.51 1.92 2.12
N THR A 44 -12.57 0.59 2.13
CA THR A 44 -13.62 -0.14 2.86
C THR A 44 -13.52 0.11 4.37
N LEU A 45 -12.30 0.10 4.95
CA LEU A 45 -12.06 0.47 6.34
C LEU A 45 -12.48 1.91 6.65
N ILE A 46 -12.12 2.86 5.79
CA ILE A 46 -12.47 4.28 5.95
C ILE A 46 -13.98 4.48 5.95
N ASN A 47 -14.72 3.74 5.11
CA ASN A 47 -16.17 3.84 4.97
C ASN A 47 -16.95 2.86 5.88
N ASN A 48 -16.38 2.47 7.03
CA ASN A 48 -17.03 1.56 8.02
C ASN A 48 -17.60 0.28 7.38
N GLY A 49 -16.81 -0.37 6.52
CA GLY A 49 -17.19 -1.63 5.87
C GLY A 49 -17.95 -1.48 4.55
N LYS A 50 -18.37 -0.27 4.16
CA LYS A 50 -19.01 -0.06 2.85
C LYS A 50 -17.98 -0.15 1.72
N VAL A 51 -18.14 -1.14 0.86
CA VAL A 51 -17.18 -1.41 -0.22
C VAL A 51 -17.39 -0.44 -1.38
N LYS A 52 -16.34 0.31 -1.74
CA LYS A 52 -16.32 1.14 -2.96
C LYS A 52 -15.37 0.52 -3.98
N ASN A 53 -15.83 0.36 -5.22
CA ASN A 53 -14.97 -0.13 -6.29
C ASN A 53 -14.14 1.03 -6.85
N PRO A 54 -12.79 0.93 -6.87
CA PRO A 54 -11.97 1.94 -7.50
C PRO A 54 -12.24 1.95 -9.01
N HIS A 55 -12.37 3.15 -9.59
CA HIS A 55 -12.64 3.36 -11.01
C HIS A 55 -11.91 4.61 -11.50
N LEU A 56 -11.63 4.66 -12.80
CA LEU A 56 -11.03 5.82 -13.47
C LEU A 56 -12.07 6.68 -14.19
N LEU A 57 -13.15 6.06 -14.68
CA LEU A 57 -14.17 6.76 -15.46
C LEU A 57 -14.90 7.77 -14.58
N TYR A 58 -14.81 9.05 -14.95
CA TYR A 58 -15.53 10.15 -14.30
C TYR A 58 -16.84 10.46 -15.03
N SER A 59 -16.76 10.68 -16.35
CA SER A 59 -17.89 10.92 -17.23
C SER A 59 -17.54 10.58 -18.68
N MET A 60 -18.55 10.24 -19.47
CA MET A 60 -18.43 10.06 -20.92
C MET A 60 -19.14 11.21 -21.64
N LYS A 61 -18.53 11.76 -22.69
CA LYS A 61 -19.15 12.76 -23.56
C LYS A 61 -19.38 12.18 -24.95
N ARG A 62 -20.62 12.21 -25.43
CA ARG A 62 -21.00 11.79 -26.79
C ARG A 62 -21.81 12.92 -27.44
N GLY A 63 -21.17 13.67 -28.35
CA GLY A 63 -21.73 14.91 -28.89
C GLY A 63 -21.98 15.93 -27.77
N ASN A 64 -23.23 16.38 -27.64
CA ASN A 64 -23.65 17.31 -26.58
C ASN A 64 -24.10 16.61 -25.28
N LYS A 65 -24.17 15.27 -25.26
CA LYS A 65 -24.58 14.51 -24.08
C LYS A 65 -23.37 14.21 -23.20
N VAL A 66 -23.46 14.56 -21.92
CA VAL A 66 -22.48 14.18 -20.87
C VAL A 66 -23.16 13.22 -19.92
N GLU A 67 -22.61 12.01 -19.80
CA GLU A 67 -23.09 10.97 -18.89
C GLU A 67 -22.09 10.77 -17.76
N ARG A 68 -22.55 10.97 -16.52
CA ARG A 68 -21.72 10.78 -15.33
C ARG A 68 -21.59 9.29 -15.00
N TYR A 69 -20.42 8.86 -14.53
CA TYR A 69 -20.28 7.52 -13.97
C TYR A 69 -21.25 7.33 -12.79
N GLN A 70 -21.98 6.21 -12.81
CA GLN A 70 -22.86 5.80 -11.74
C GLN A 70 -22.27 4.53 -11.09
N PRO A 71 -22.01 4.53 -9.77
CA PRO A 71 -21.55 3.33 -9.09
C PRO A 71 -22.65 2.25 -9.10
N PRO A 72 -22.29 0.96 -9.01
CA PRO A 72 -23.27 -0.11 -8.87
C PRO A 72 -24.17 0.13 -7.65
N GLN A 73 -25.48 -0.04 -7.80
CA GLN A 73 -26.47 0.21 -6.74
C GLN A 73 -26.22 -0.66 -5.49
N ASN A 74 -25.86 -1.93 -5.70
CA ASN A 74 -25.65 -2.90 -4.62
C ASN A 74 -24.15 -3.11 -4.36
N THR A 75 -23.57 -2.15 -3.65
CA THR A 75 -22.20 -2.30 -3.13
C THR A 75 -22.20 -3.13 -1.83
N PRO A 76 -21.33 -4.14 -1.71
CA PRO A 76 -21.24 -4.98 -0.51
C PRO A 76 -20.98 -4.19 0.77
N GLN A 77 -21.42 -4.76 1.90
CA GLN A 77 -21.11 -4.29 3.25
C GLN A 77 -20.31 -5.39 3.96
N VAL A 78 -19.14 -5.04 4.47
CA VAL A 78 -18.31 -5.92 5.31
C VAL A 78 -18.61 -5.58 6.76
N GLY A 79 -19.12 -6.55 7.54
CA GLY A 79 -19.42 -6.37 8.96
C GLY A 79 -20.48 -5.30 9.25
N ASP A 80 -20.71 -5.04 10.54
CA ASP A 80 -21.66 -4.02 10.98
C ASP A 80 -21.05 -2.61 10.84
N PRO A 81 -21.67 -1.67 10.09
CA PRO A 81 -21.19 -0.30 9.97
C PRO A 81 -21.17 0.49 11.29
N LYS A 82 -21.96 0.08 12.29
CA LYS A 82 -21.99 0.70 13.62
C LYS A 82 -20.92 0.16 14.56
N SER A 83 -20.16 -0.85 14.12
CA SER A 83 -19.13 -1.46 14.96
C SER A 83 -18.05 -0.43 15.36
N PRO A 84 -17.65 -0.38 16.65
CA PRO A 84 -16.58 0.52 17.09
C PRO A 84 -15.20 0.12 16.54
N TYR A 85 -15.05 -1.12 16.05
CA TYR A 85 -13.76 -1.64 15.57
C TYR A 85 -13.20 -0.85 14.38
N TRP A 86 -14.06 -0.28 13.52
CA TRP A 86 -13.61 0.59 12.44
C TRP A 86 -12.82 1.79 12.96
N GLY A 87 -13.32 2.43 14.02
CA GLY A 87 -12.67 3.57 14.67
C GLY A 87 -11.38 3.16 15.37
N ILE A 88 -11.37 2.02 16.05
CA ILE A 88 -10.19 1.50 16.75
C ILE A 88 -9.03 1.25 15.77
N VAL A 89 -9.30 0.61 14.63
CA VAL A 89 -8.26 0.35 13.62
C VAL A 89 -7.74 1.65 13.01
N ARG A 90 -8.62 2.60 12.67
CA ARG A 90 -8.20 3.93 12.18
C ARG A 90 -7.37 4.69 13.22
N ASN A 91 -7.72 4.61 14.49
CA ASN A 91 -6.95 5.22 15.57
C ASN A 91 -5.56 4.57 15.73
N GLY A 92 -5.46 3.24 15.56
CA GLY A 92 -4.15 2.56 15.52
C GLY A 92 -3.28 3.03 14.35
N MET A 93 -3.88 3.24 13.18
CA MET A 93 -3.17 3.82 12.01
C MET A 93 -2.74 5.27 12.24
N TYR A 94 -3.58 6.08 12.91
CA TYR A 94 -3.20 7.42 13.36
C TYR A 94 -2.03 7.35 14.35
N GLY A 95 -2.09 6.42 15.31
CA GLY A 95 -1.05 6.21 16.30
C GLY A 95 0.31 5.89 15.68
N MET A 96 0.32 5.01 14.67
CA MET A 96 1.55 4.67 13.93
C MET A 96 2.23 5.88 13.28
N ALA A 97 1.45 6.86 12.81
CA ALA A 97 1.95 8.04 12.10
C ALA A 97 2.23 9.25 13.01
N ASN A 98 1.50 9.40 14.13
CA ASN A 98 1.50 10.64 14.92
C ASN A 98 1.94 10.48 16.38
N LEU A 99 1.93 9.26 16.95
CA LEU A 99 2.37 9.05 18.33
C LEU A 99 3.87 8.71 18.39
N PRO A 100 4.60 9.12 19.45
CA PRO A 100 6.06 8.91 19.53
C PRO A 100 6.54 7.47 19.38
N ASN A 101 5.71 6.48 19.74
CA ASN A 101 5.99 5.06 19.61
C ASN A 101 5.60 4.47 18.25
N GLY A 102 5.06 5.28 17.34
CA GLY A 102 4.63 4.87 16.01
C GLY A 102 5.82 4.68 15.06
N THR A 103 5.81 3.61 14.28
CA THR A 103 6.90 3.31 13.33
C THR A 103 7.04 4.35 12.22
N GLY A 104 6.02 5.17 11.97
CA GLY A 104 6.02 6.25 10.99
C GLY A 104 6.14 7.64 11.61
N TYR A 105 6.29 7.74 12.94
CA TYR A 105 6.28 9.01 13.67
C TYR A 105 7.16 10.06 13.00
N LYS A 106 8.46 9.78 12.89
CA LYS A 106 9.49 10.68 12.33
C LYS A 106 9.19 11.17 10.90
N LEU A 107 8.29 10.52 10.18
CA LEU A 107 7.95 10.82 8.79
C LEU A 107 6.69 11.68 8.67
N PHE A 108 5.71 11.42 9.53
CA PHE A 108 4.34 11.89 9.31
C PHE A 108 3.82 12.83 10.41
N HIS A 109 4.39 12.83 11.61
CA HIS A 109 3.81 13.53 12.77
C HIS A 109 3.74 15.06 12.60
N THR A 110 4.53 15.64 11.69
CA THR A 110 4.56 17.08 11.42
C THR A 110 3.54 17.52 10.37
N ALA A 111 2.79 16.60 9.76
CA ALA A 111 1.80 16.94 8.75
C ALA A 111 0.58 17.65 9.38
N PRO A 112 0.27 18.90 8.99
CA PRO A 112 -0.81 19.66 9.63
C PRO A 112 -2.20 19.05 9.40
N TYR A 113 -2.37 18.32 8.31
CA TYR A 113 -3.62 17.65 7.94
C TYR A 113 -3.81 16.29 8.64
N GLN A 114 -2.83 15.83 9.42
CA GLN A 114 -2.81 14.54 10.12
C GLN A 114 -2.95 13.32 9.20
N ILE A 115 -2.02 12.39 9.31
CA ILE A 115 -1.99 11.18 8.49
C ILE A 115 -2.37 9.98 9.34
N ALA A 116 -3.15 9.05 8.80
CA ALA A 116 -3.25 7.70 9.34
C ALA A 116 -2.57 6.74 8.38
N ALA A 117 -1.62 5.95 8.85
CA ALA A 117 -0.79 5.10 8.01
C ALA A 117 -0.52 3.72 8.63
N LYS A 118 -0.13 2.78 7.79
CA LYS A 118 0.46 1.51 8.19
C LYS A 118 1.57 1.14 7.20
N SER A 119 2.75 0.87 7.73
CA SER A 119 3.86 0.32 6.95
C SER A 119 3.79 -1.21 6.89
N GLY A 120 4.40 -1.77 5.86
CA GLY A 120 4.74 -3.18 5.77
C GLY A 120 6.01 -3.42 4.95
N THR A 121 6.58 -4.60 5.15
CA THR A 121 7.78 -5.08 4.49
C THR A 121 7.46 -6.45 3.89
N SER A 122 7.68 -6.62 2.59
CA SER A 122 7.54 -7.91 1.92
C SER A 122 8.91 -8.47 1.58
N GLN A 123 9.21 -9.66 2.10
CA GLN A 123 10.47 -10.34 1.87
C GLN A 123 10.53 -10.90 0.43
N VAL A 124 11.65 -10.66 -0.25
CA VAL A 124 11.88 -11.15 -1.62
C VAL A 124 12.59 -12.51 -1.63
N PHE A 125 13.29 -12.86 -0.55
CA PHE A 125 13.96 -14.15 -0.41
C PHE A 125 14.03 -14.60 1.05
N SER A 126 14.11 -15.92 1.26
CA SER A 126 14.32 -16.51 2.57
C SER A 126 15.81 -16.60 2.89
N LEU A 127 16.20 -16.15 4.07
CA LEU A 127 17.54 -16.39 4.62
C LEU A 127 17.66 -17.84 5.09
N LYS A 128 18.86 -18.44 4.96
CA LYS A 128 19.15 -19.74 5.58
C LYS A 128 19.12 -19.61 7.11
N GLU A 129 18.88 -20.71 7.83
CA GLU A 129 18.67 -20.75 9.29
C GLU A 129 19.73 -20.03 10.15
N ASN A 130 20.92 -19.76 9.61
CA ASN A 130 22.02 -19.06 10.30
C ASN A 130 22.46 -17.74 9.64
N GLN A 131 21.60 -17.09 8.85
CA GLN A 131 21.91 -15.80 8.23
C GLN A 131 21.03 -14.67 8.77
N THR A 132 21.65 -13.62 9.31
CA THR A 132 20.99 -12.37 9.69
C THR A 132 20.80 -11.47 8.48
N TYR A 133 19.61 -10.90 8.31
CA TYR A 133 19.31 -9.95 7.23
C TYR A 133 20.17 -8.68 7.39
N ASN A 134 21.00 -8.39 6.39
CA ASN A 134 21.71 -7.12 6.30
C ASN A 134 21.53 -6.52 4.90
N ALA A 135 20.60 -5.58 4.78
CA ALA A 135 20.26 -4.93 3.51
C ALA A 135 21.46 -4.25 2.81
N LYS A 136 22.51 -3.87 3.57
CA LYS A 136 23.73 -3.28 3.01
C LYS A 136 24.60 -4.29 2.28
N MET A 137 24.48 -5.58 2.61
CA MET A 137 25.25 -6.66 2.00
C MET A 137 24.45 -7.49 0.99
N ILE A 138 23.18 -7.12 0.75
CA ILE A 138 22.27 -7.81 -0.16
C ILE A 138 22.15 -7.01 -1.47
N PRO A 139 22.30 -7.66 -2.65
CA PRO A 139 22.06 -7.03 -3.95
C PRO A 139 20.68 -6.36 -3.99
N VAL A 140 20.56 -5.18 -4.62
CA VAL A 140 19.32 -4.40 -4.63
C VAL A 140 18.12 -5.26 -5.02
N ARG A 141 18.22 -6.06 -6.09
CA ARG A 141 17.14 -6.97 -6.55
C ARG A 141 16.62 -7.98 -5.51
N LEU A 142 17.37 -8.23 -4.44
CA LEU A 142 17.02 -9.15 -3.36
C LEU A 142 16.59 -8.42 -2.09
N ARG A 143 16.59 -7.09 -2.06
CA ARG A 143 16.10 -6.32 -0.91
C ARG A 143 14.59 -6.44 -0.81
N ASP A 144 14.08 -6.35 0.41
CA ASP A 144 12.65 -6.37 0.67
C ASP A 144 11.92 -5.20 -0.02
N HIS A 145 10.69 -5.44 -0.44
CA HIS A 145 9.79 -4.35 -0.86
C HIS A 145 9.27 -3.63 0.40
N ILE A 146 9.22 -2.30 0.33
CA ILE A 146 8.65 -1.48 1.39
C ILE A 146 7.33 -0.91 0.87
N PHE A 147 6.27 -0.99 1.67
CA PHE A 147 5.00 -0.40 1.30
C PHE A 147 4.33 0.34 2.45
N TYR A 148 3.49 1.30 2.06
CA TYR A 148 2.63 2.07 2.96
C TYR A 148 1.20 2.04 2.44
N THR A 149 0.25 1.86 3.36
CA THR A 149 -1.15 2.23 3.14
C THR A 149 -1.49 3.39 4.05
N LEU A 150 -2.13 4.43 3.50
CA LEU A 150 -2.37 5.65 4.25
C LEU A 150 -3.61 6.40 3.75
N PHE A 151 -4.16 7.25 4.61
CA PHE A 151 -5.18 8.21 4.23
C PHE A 151 -5.01 9.54 4.98
N ALA A 152 -5.53 10.59 4.36
CA ALA A 152 -5.48 11.95 4.87
C ALA A 152 -6.62 12.81 4.29
N PRO A 153 -7.05 13.88 4.99
CA PRO A 153 -6.84 14.14 6.43
C PRO A 153 -7.40 13.03 7.33
N TYR A 154 -6.90 12.89 8.56
CA TYR A 154 -7.39 11.83 9.46
C TYR A 154 -8.89 11.96 9.79
N GLN A 155 -9.34 13.17 10.13
CA GLN A 155 -10.73 13.42 10.55
C GLN A 155 -11.74 13.27 9.41
N HIS A 156 -11.41 13.82 8.24
CA HIS A 156 -12.26 13.80 7.05
C HIS A 156 -11.45 13.30 5.84
N PRO A 157 -11.28 11.97 5.68
CA PRO A 157 -10.41 11.41 4.65
C PRO A 157 -10.84 11.81 3.24
N ARG A 158 -9.92 12.42 2.48
CA ARG A 158 -10.12 12.82 1.08
C ARG A 158 -9.31 11.99 0.11
N VAL A 159 -8.17 11.46 0.56
CA VAL A 159 -7.25 10.63 -0.22
C VAL A 159 -6.95 9.35 0.54
N ALA A 160 -6.94 8.23 -0.18
CA ALA A 160 -6.45 6.93 0.28
C ALA A 160 -5.41 6.43 -0.72
N MET A 161 -4.27 5.94 -0.23
CA MET A 161 -3.13 5.57 -1.05
C MET A 161 -2.55 4.23 -0.60
N ALA A 162 -2.10 3.44 -1.56
CA ALA A 162 -1.15 2.35 -1.34
C ALA A 162 0.07 2.64 -2.21
N LEU A 163 1.24 2.74 -1.59
CA LEU A 163 2.51 2.97 -2.28
C LEU A 163 3.44 1.80 -1.95
N ILE A 164 3.99 1.18 -2.99
CA ILE A 164 5.01 0.15 -2.87
C ILE A 164 6.26 0.64 -3.58
N LEU A 165 7.40 0.51 -2.91
CA LEU A 165 8.70 0.67 -3.50
C LEU A 165 9.36 -0.70 -3.57
N GLU A 166 9.52 -1.19 -4.79
CA GLU A 166 10.16 -2.48 -4.99
C GLU A 166 11.63 -2.40 -4.57
N ASN A 167 12.09 -3.38 -3.78
CA ASN A 167 13.48 -3.47 -3.36
C ASN A 167 13.99 -2.25 -2.56
N GLY A 168 13.07 -1.50 -1.94
CA GLY A 168 13.36 -0.28 -1.19
C GLY A 168 14.07 -0.46 0.15
N GLY A 169 14.45 -1.69 0.53
CA GLY A 169 15.03 -2.05 1.82
C GLY A 169 16.39 -1.45 2.23
N GLY A 170 16.89 -0.36 1.62
CA GLY A 170 18.24 0.20 1.90
C GLY A 170 18.36 1.73 1.79
N ASP A 171 19.59 2.26 1.90
CA ASP A 171 19.90 3.70 1.91
C ASP A 171 19.66 4.33 0.51
N GLY A 172 18.51 5.00 0.32
CA GLY A 172 18.03 5.62 -0.94
C GLY A 172 16.53 5.94 -0.85
N VAL A 173 15.91 6.61 -1.86
CA VAL A 173 14.50 7.08 -1.86
C VAL A 173 13.59 6.13 -1.08
N VAL A 174 13.09 6.58 0.06
CA VAL A 174 12.34 5.73 1.00
C VAL A 174 10.85 5.93 0.75
N ALA A 175 10.08 4.84 0.70
CA ALA A 175 8.63 4.86 0.43
C ALA A 175 7.85 5.83 1.35
N GLY A 176 8.29 6.00 2.59
CA GLY A 176 7.66 6.90 3.57
C GLY A 176 7.78 8.40 3.21
N PRO A 177 9.00 8.94 3.05
CA PRO A 177 9.21 10.29 2.50
C PRO A 177 8.50 10.54 1.17
N THR A 178 8.50 9.60 0.22
CA THR A 178 7.75 9.74 -1.04
C THR A 178 6.25 9.87 -0.79
N ALA A 179 5.69 9.01 0.05
CA ALA A 179 4.29 9.09 0.47
C ALA A 179 3.97 10.43 1.13
N ARG A 180 4.86 10.94 1.99
CA ARG A 180 4.70 12.25 2.64
C ARG A 180 4.68 13.39 1.62
N ALA A 181 5.64 13.43 0.71
CA ALA A 181 5.73 14.47 -0.32
C ALA A 181 4.49 14.51 -1.23
N ILE A 182 3.93 13.37 -1.62
CA ILE A 182 2.69 13.33 -2.42
C ILE A 182 1.53 13.95 -1.64
N LEU A 183 1.39 13.63 -0.35
CA LEU A 183 0.31 14.19 0.47
C LEU A 183 0.52 15.68 0.76
N ASP A 184 1.75 16.12 1.01
CA ASP A 184 2.06 17.54 1.17
C ASP A 184 1.70 18.31 -0.11
N HIS A 185 2.01 17.78 -1.29
CA HIS A 185 1.60 18.39 -2.55
C HIS A 185 0.07 18.55 -2.68
N ILE A 186 -0.71 17.60 -2.14
CA ILE A 186 -2.18 17.64 -2.20
C ILE A 186 -2.79 18.57 -1.14
N PHE A 187 -2.23 18.61 0.07
CA PHE A 187 -2.88 19.23 1.23
C PHE A 187 -2.13 20.44 1.82
N ASP A 188 -0.85 20.60 1.50
CA ASP A 188 0.00 21.69 1.95
C ASP A 188 0.95 22.17 0.82
N PRO A 189 0.41 22.60 -0.34
CA PRO A 189 1.22 22.90 -1.52
C PRO A 189 2.20 24.06 -1.32
N ALA A 190 1.95 24.94 -0.33
CA ALA A 190 2.84 26.06 -0.01
C ALA A 190 4.14 25.60 0.67
N ASN A 191 4.11 24.47 1.39
CA ASN A 191 5.27 23.91 2.10
C ASN A 191 5.74 22.58 1.50
N ALA A 192 5.07 22.09 0.44
CA ALA A 192 5.48 20.90 -0.26
C ALA A 192 6.89 21.10 -0.84
N PRO A 193 7.80 20.11 -0.71
CA PRO A 193 9.09 20.19 -1.37
C PRO A 193 8.84 20.40 -2.87
N ALA A 194 9.52 21.38 -3.47
CA ALA A 194 9.45 21.61 -4.91
C ALA A 194 9.69 20.27 -5.60
N ALA A 195 8.83 19.91 -6.56
CA ALA A 195 9.09 18.78 -7.43
C ALA A 195 10.52 18.96 -7.93
N ALA A 196 11.40 17.99 -7.66
CA ALA A 196 12.80 18.14 -7.99
C ALA A 196 12.93 18.44 -9.49
N GLU A 197 13.18 19.71 -9.83
CA GLU A 197 13.70 20.10 -11.13
C GLU A 197 15.16 19.63 -11.16
N GLY A 198 15.32 18.31 -11.25
CA GLY A 198 16.59 17.63 -11.31
C GLY A 198 16.74 17.07 -12.71
N GLY A 199 17.52 17.77 -13.53
CA GLY A 199 18.05 17.24 -14.79
C GLY A 199 18.78 15.93 -14.55
N ALA A 200 18.08 14.83 -14.79
CA ALA A 200 18.70 13.56 -15.10
C ALA A 200 18.03 13.13 -16.41
N GLN A 201 18.73 13.38 -17.52
CA GLN A 201 18.50 12.61 -18.73
C GLN A 201 18.59 11.14 -18.30
N ALA A 202 17.44 10.48 -18.24
CA ALA A 202 17.39 9.04 -18.10
C ALA A 202 18.05 8.47 -19.36
N ASN A 203 19.35 8.20 -19.29
CA ASN A 203 19.98 7.28 -20.22
C ASN A 203 19.32 5.93 -19.98
N VAL A 204 18.27 5.66 -20.77
CA VAL A 204 17.71 4.34 -20.93
C VAL A 204 18.87 3.47 -21.42
N PRO A 205 19.28 2.42 -20.68
CA PRO A 205 20.24 1.48 -21.21
C PRO A 205 19.58 0.83 -22.44
N GLN A 206 20.20 1.02 -23.60
CA GLN A 206 19.85 0.33 -24.82
C GLN A 206 20.04 -1.17 -24.56
N VAL A 207 18.94 -1.91 -24.52
CA VAL A 207 18.97 -3.38 -24.42
C VAL A 207 19.44 -3.87 -25.78
N ASP A 208 20.70 -4.30 -25.86
CA ASP A 208 21.20 -5.00 -27.04
C ASP A 208 20.37 -6.28 -27.23
N SER A 209 19.66 -6.32 -28.35
CA SER A 209 18.97 -7.50 -28.86
C SER A 209 20.01 -8.49 -29.40
N ALA A 210 20.67 -9.21 -28.50
CA ALA A 210 21.52 -10.33 -28.86
C ALA A 210 21.52 -11.31 -27.70
N ASP A 211 20.49 -12.16 -27.66
CA ASP A 211 20.56 -13.56 -27.20
C ASP A 211 19.20 -14.22 -27.50
N ALA A 212 19.01 -14.50 -28.78
CA ALA A 212 18.02 -15.43 -29.28
C ALA A 212 18.73 -16.30 -30.34
N GLN A 213 19.42 -17.35 -29.88
CA GLN A 213 19.67 -18.59 -30.60
C GLN A 213 19.61 -19.74 -29.61
#